data_AF-A0A936EZJ9-F1
#
_entry.id   AF-A0A936EZJ9-F1
#
_cell.length_a   1.000
_cell.length_b   1.000
_cell.length_c   1.000
_cell.angle_alpha   90.00
_cell.angle_beta   90.00
_cell.angle_gamma   90.00
#
_symmetry.space_group_name_H-M   'P 1'
#
loop_
_entity.id
_entity.type
_entity.pdbx_description
1 polymer ?
#
loop_
_entity_poly.entity_id
_entity_poly.type
_entity_poly.pdbx_seq_one_letter_code
_entity_poly.pdbx_strand_id
1 'polypeptide(L)'
;MSILASCPSCGAALSFRPGTMVAVCAYCKALAARKDRDTALLGKVADLVDTGSPLGLGASGTYTGRSFTLAGRVQLKHPLGGVWDEWYLALDDGRWGWLAEAQGRFYLTFTQDPHGTLPSAGSLQAGGLADLGPAGLWTVGEISEATLHSAEGEIPWAVEPGATYRFADLSGRNGAFATLDYSEEPPLFFLGREIPLADLRIQGGTRKPPGGASRMSRPWSKVSGASSTGWWSRASACRWRSSSPRRAASPANARSTRASARR
;
A
#
# COMPACT_ATOMS: atom_id res chain seq x y z
N MET A 1 -0.82 -18.98 -20.22
CA MET A 1 -1.57 -20.04 -19.52
C MET A 1 -1.17 -20.04 -18.06
N SER A 2 -2.14 -20.02 -17.14
CA SER A 2 -1.86 -20.16 -15.71
C SER A 2 -1.51 -21.61 -15.40
N ILE A 3 -0.47 -21.85 -14.60
CA ILE A 3 -0.17 -23.19 -14.11
C ILE A 3 -1.02 -23.43 -12.86
N LEU A 4 -1.71 -24.56 -12.83
CA LEU A 4 -2.42 -25.03 -11.64
C LEU A 4 -1.46 -25.87 -10.81
N ALA A 5 -1.30 -25.50 -9.54
CA ALA A 5 -0.55 -26.27 -8.57
C ALA A 5 -1.44 -26.55 -7.34
N SER A 6 -1.01 -27.47 -6.48
CA SER A 6 -1.72 -27.77 -5.23
C SER A 6 -1.09 -27.04 -4.07
N CYS A 7 -1.92 -26.53 -3.16
CA CYS A 7 -1.47 -25.91 -1.94
C CYS A 7 -0.69 -26.93 -1.08
N PRO A 8 0.55 -26.62 -0.67
CA PRO A 8 1.37 -27.56 0.08
C PRO A 8 0.86 -27.80 1.51
N SER A 9 -0.09 -26.99 2.00
CA SER A 9 -0.69 -27.14 3.33
C SER A 9 -2.01 -27.92 3.34
N CYS A 10 -2.84 -27.86 2.29
CA CYS A 10 -4.18 -28.46 2.31
C CYS A 10 -4.61 -29.12 0.98
N GLY A 11 -3.78 -29.10 -0.06
CA GLY A 11 -4.06 -29.71 -1.36
C GLY A 11 -4.98 -28.91 -2.29
N ALA A 12 -5.58 -27.81 -1.83
CA ALA A 12 -6.47 -26.99 -2.66
C ALA A 12 -5.75 -26.40 -3.88
N ALA A 13 -6.49 -26.18 -4.98
CA ALA A 13 -5.92 -25.61 -6.21
C ALA A 13 -5.40 -24.18 -6.00
N LEU A 14 -4.25 -23.89 -6.59
CA LEU A 14 -3.60 -22.59 -6.66
C LEU A 14 -3.39 -22.21 -8.12
N SER A 15 -3.55 -20.93 -8.43
CA SER A 15 -3.28 -20.36 -9.75
C SER A 15 -1.94 -19.61 -9.74
N PHE A 16 -1.13 -19.85 -10.77
CA PHE A 16 0.10 -19.09 -11.04
C PHE A 16 0.09 -18.58 -12.47
N ARG A 17 -0.31 -17.31 -12.65
CA ARG A 17 -0.13 -16.55 -13.88
C ARG A 17 1.37 -16.32 -14.15
N PRO A 18 1.73 -15.93 -15.39
CA PRO A 18 3.06 -15.41 -15.66
C PRO A 18 3.40 -14.25 -14.71
N GLY A 19 4.59 -14.31 -14.10
CA GLY A 19 5.04 -13.34 -13.09
C GLY A 19 4.58 -13.60 -11.66
N THR A 20 3.60 -14.48 -11.41
CA THR A 20 3.21 -14.85 -10.04
C THR A 20 4.35 -15.61 -9.36
N MET A 21 4.87 -15.03 -8.26
CA MET A 21 5.88 -15.65 -7.39
C MET A 21 5.25 -16.38 -6.21
N VAL A 22 4.19 -15.81 -5.62
CA VAL A 22 3.50 -16.38 -4.47
C VAL A 22 2.01 -16.43 -4.72
N ALA A 23 1.38 -17.57 -4.46
CA ALA A 23 -0.07 -17.71 -4.47
C ALA A 23 -0.58 -17.91 -3.03
N VAL A 24 -1.64 -17.20 -2.67
CA VAL A 24 -2.30 -17.34 -1.36
C VAL A 24 -3.48 -18.30 -1.49
N CYS A 25 -3.47 -19.38 -0.71
CA CYS A 25 -4.57 -20.33 -0.68
C CYS A 25 -5.84 -19.68 -0.11
N ALA A 26 -6.90 -19.63 -0.92
CA ALA A 26 -8.20 -19.08 -0.50
C ALA A 26 -8.80 -19.80 0.72
N TYR A 27 -8.48 -21.09 0.91
CA TYR A 27 -9.06 -21.95 1.94
C TYR A 27 -8.31 -21.91 3.27
N CYS A 28 -6.98 -22.07 3.25
CA CYS A 28 -6.19 -22.23 4.48
C CYS A 28 -5.19 -21.09 4.75
N LYS A 29 -5.20 -20.04 3.92
CA LYS A 29 -4.33 -18.85 4.00
C LYS A 29 -2.84 -19.12 3.93
N ALA A 30 -2.46 -20.30 3.43
CA ALA A 30 -1.07 -20.63 3.15
C ALA A 30 -0.52 -19.80 2.00
N LEU A 31 0.66 -19.21 2.22
CA LEU A 31 1.49 -18.60 1.19
C LEU A 31 2.32 -19.70 0.54
N ALA A 32 2.11 -19.91 -0.75
CA ALA A 32 2.82 -20.91 -1.54
C ALA A 32 3.73 -20.22 -2.56
N ALA A 33 5.03 -20.33 -2.38
CA ALA A 33 6.01 -19.89 -3.38
C ALA A 33 5.99 -20.83 -4.58
N ARG A 34 6.05 -20.23 -5.76
CA ARG A 34 6.30 -20.93 -7.02
C ARG A 34 7.74 -21.44 -7.04
N LYS A 35 7.93 -22.75 -7.27
CA LYS A 35 9.19 -23.32 -7.74
C LYS A 35 8.96 -23.97 -9.10
N ASP A 36 10.00 -24.54 -9.69
CA ASP A 36 9.95 -25.07 -11.06
C ASP A 36 8.84 -26.11 -11.26
N ARG A 37 8.80 -27.14 -10.40
CA ARG A 37 7.82 -28.24 -10.49
C ARG A 37 6.87 -28.33 -9.30
N ASP A 38 7.25 -27.79 -8.16
CA ASP A 38 6.50 -27.87 -6.91
C ASP A 38 6.23 -26.48 -6.33
N THR A 39 5.37 -26.42 -5.32
CA THR A 39 5.17 -25.22 -4.50
C THR A 39 5.79 -25.41 -3.12
N ALA A 40 6.44 -24.38 -2.60
CA ALA A 40 6.95 -24.40 -1.23
C ALA A 40 6.05 -23.58 -0.30
N LEU A 41 5.77 -24.14 0.89
CA LEU A 41 5.06 -23.42 1.94
C LEU A 41 5.98 -22.37 2.56
N LEU A 42 5.61 -21.10 2.46
CA LEU A 42 6.32 -19.99 3.13
C LEU A 42 5.77 -19.74 4.53
N GLY A 43 4.50 -20.03 4.74
CA GLY A 43 3.81 -19.81 6.00
C GLY A 43 2.32 -19.59 5.78
N LYS A 44 1.65 -18.98 6.76
CA LYS A 44 0.24 -18.57 6.67
C LYS A 44 0.12 -17.11 7.08
N VAL A 45 -0.84 -16.42 6.47
CA VAL A 45 -1.21 -15.06 6.84
C VAL A 45 -2.49 -15.02 7.67
N ALA A 46 -2.68 -13.92 8.39
CA ALA A 46 -3.92 -13.66 9.11
C ALA A 46 -5.08 -13.42 8.13
N ASP A 47 -6.32 -13.44 8.65
CA ASP A 47 -7.47 -13.00 7.88
C ASP A 47 -7.37 -11.51 7.52
N LEU A 48 -7.91 -11.17 6.35
CA LEU A 48 -7.99 -9.79 5.89
C LEU A 48 -8.85 -8.95 6.83
N VAL A 49 -8.33 -7.78 7.17
CA VAL A 49 -9.05 -6.70 7.82
C VAL A 49 -10.01 -6.06 6.80
N ASP A 50 -11.22 -5.73 7.22
CA ASP A 50 -12.14 -4.97 6.38
C ASP A 50 -11.74 -3.49 6.39
N THR A 51 -11.05 -3.09 5.33
CA THR A 51 -10.61 -1.71 5.06
C THR A 51 -11.67 -0.89 4.32
N GLY A 52 -12.80 -1.50 3.94
CA GLY A 52 -13.82 -0.86 3.12
C GLY A 52 -13.51 -0.82 1.62
N SER A 53 -12.38 -1.38 1.16
CA SER A 53 -11.92 -1.33 -0.23
C SER A 53 -13.04 -1.63 -1.23
N PRO A 54 -13.21 -0.83 -2.30
CA PRO A 54 -14.21 -1.07 -3.34
C PRO A 54 -13.82 -2.20 -4.29
N LEU A 55 -12.61 -2.74 -4.17
CA LEU A 55 -12.01 -3.69 -5.09
C LEU A 55 -12.20 -5.14 -4.63
N GLY A 56 -12.09 -6.06 -5.57
CA GLY A 56 -12.26 -7.49 -5.33
C GLY A 56 -11.38 -8.32 -6.26
N LEU A 57 -10.90 -9.46 -5.77
CA LEU A 57 -10.10 -10.38 -6.56
C LEU A 57 -10.84 -10.83 -7.82
N GLY A 58 -10.13 -10.91 -8.94
CA GLY A 58 -10.66 -11.29 -10.24
C GLY A 58 -11.42 -10.19 -10.96
N ALA A 59 -11.58 -8.99 -10.38
CA ALA A 59 -12.13 -7.85 -11.10
C ALA A 59 -11.26 -7.52 -12.32
N SER A 60 -11.89 -7.09 -13.41
CA SER A 60 -11.19 -6.71 -14.64
C SER A 60 -11.33 -5.21 -14.88
N GLY A 61 -10.34 -4.61 -15.52
CA GLY A 61 -10.36 -3.18 -15.85
C GLY A 61 -9.46 -2.86 -17.05
N THR A 62 -9.30 -1.56 -17.31
CA THR A 62 -8.43 -1.06 -18.38
C THR A 62 -7.55 0.08 -17.90
N TYR A 63 -6.28 0.07 -18.27
CA TYR A 63 -5.35 1.16 -18.03
C TYR A 63 -4.61 1.49 -19.33
N THR A 64 -4.66 2.75 -19.78
CA THR A 64 -3.98 3.22 -21.01
C THR A 64 -4.25 2.34 -22.25
N GLY A 65 -5.46 1.80 -22.37
CA GLY A 65 -5.86 0.93 -23.48
C GLY A 65 -5.39 -0.52 -23.38
N ARG A 66 -4.84 -0.93 -22.24
CA ARG A 66 -4.50 -2.32 -21.91
C ARG A 66 -5.48 -2.88 -20.89
N SER A 67 -5.88 -4.13 -21.06
CA SER A 67 -6.73 -4.81 -20.08
C SER A 67 -5.91 -5.37 -18.94
N PHE A 68 -6.49 -5.43 -17.75
CA PHE A 68 -5.87 -6.06 -16.60
C PHE A 68 -6.89 -6.83 -15.76
N THR A 69 -6.40 -7.73 -14.92
CA THR A 69 -7.16 -8.39 -13.85
C THR A 69 -6.53 -8.07 -12.50
N LEU A 70 -7.34 -7.76 -11.48
CA LEU A 70 -6.89 -7.72 -10.08
C LEU A 70 -6.60 -9.14 -9.61
N ALA A 71 -5.33 -9.53 -9.68
CA ALA A 71 -4.91 -10.91 -9.48
C ALA A 71 -4.61 -11.22 -8.00
N GLY A 72 -4.18 -10.23 -7.23
CA GLY A 72 -3.89 -10.38 -5.81
C GLY A 72 -3.95 -9.09 -5.04
N ARG A 73 -3.77 -9.22 -3.72
CA ARG A 73 -3.71 -8.12 -2.77
C ARG A 73 -2.84 -8.50 -1.58
N VAL A 74 -2.11 -7.52 -1.04
CA VAL A 74 -1.60 -7.56 0.33
C VAL A 74 -2.25 -6.47 1.19
N GLN A 75 -2.25 -6.72 2.49
CA GLN A 75 -2.48 -5.71 3.50
C GLN A 75 -1.19 -5.44 4.24
N LEU A 76 -0.79 -4.18 4.23
CA LEU A 76 0.39 -3.69 4.92
C LEU A 76 -0.03 -2.89 6.13
N LYS A 77 0.75 -2.99 7.21
CA LYS A 77 0.50 -2.31 8.47
C LYS A 77 1.60 -1.31 8.76
N HIS A 78 1.19 -0.06 8.96
CA HIS A 78 2.05 1.03 9.35
C HIS A 78 2.35 0.93 10.86
N PRO A 79 3.54 1.32 11.35
CA PRO A 79 3.87 1.35 12.77
C PRO A 79 2.88 2.16 13.64
N LEU A 80 2.27 3.20 13.06
CA LEU A 80 1.22 4.01 13.71
C LEU A 80 -0.16 3.33 13.76
N GLY A 81 -0.29 2.09 13.27
CA GLY A 81 -1.49 1.27 13.37
C GLY A 81 -2.43 1.30 12.16
N GLY A 82 -2.17 2.15 11.17
CA GLY A 82 -2.92 2.16 9.91
C GLY A 82 -2.69 0.88 9.10
N VAL A 83 -3.75 0.36 8.47
CA VAL A 83 -3.68 -0.76 7.52
C VAL A 83 -4.17 -0.24 6.18
N TRP A 84 -3.46 -0.57 5.11
CA TRP A 84 -3.86 -0.24 3.74
C TRP A 84 -3.77 -1.47 2.84
N ASP A 85 -4.48 -1.40 1.73
CA ASP A 85 -4.46 -2.42 0.69
C ASP A 85 -3.52 -2.01 -0.43
N GLU A 86 -2.75 -2.97 -0.92
CA GLU A 86 -2.02 -2.86 -2.17
C GLU A 86 -2.48 -4.00 -3.08
N TRP A 87 -3.06 -3.63 -4.22
CA TRP A 87 -3.61 -4.55 -5.21
C TRP A 87 -2.64 -4.77 -6.37
N TYR A 88 -2.60 -5.99 -6.89
CA TYR A 88 -1.76 -6.35 -8.01
C TYR A 88 -2.58 -6.54 -9.28
N LEU A 89 -2.26 -5.73 -10.30
CA LEU A 89 -2.87 -5.77 -11.62
C LEU A 89 -2.00 -6.66 -12.50
N ALA A 90 -2.54 -7.79 -12.97
CA ALA A 90 -1.92 -8.57 -14.02
C ALA A 90 -2.41 -8.03 -15.38
N LEU A 91 -1.53 -7.36 -16.13
CA LEU A 91 -1.85 -6.81 -17.45
C LEU A 91 -1.79 -7.91 -18.52
N ASP A 92 -2.56 -7.72 -19.60
CA ASP A 92 -2.60 -8.61 -20.75
C ASP A 92 -1.26 -8.73 -21.50
N ASP A 93 -0.39 -7.72 -21.38
CA ASP A 93 0.97 -7.70 -21.92
C ASP A 93 2.02 -8.39 -21.03
N GLY A 94 1.59 -9.00 -19.91
CA GLY A 94 2.43 -9.73 -18.98
C GLY A 94 3.13 -8.88 -17.92
N ARG A 95 2.96 -7.55 -17.96
CA ARG A 95 3.44 -6.67 -16.89
C ARG A 95 2.52 -6.72 -15.67
N TRP A 96 3.06 -6.27 -14.55
CA TRP A 96 2.33 -6.13 -13.30
C TRP A 96 2.29 -4.66 -12.87
N GLY A 97 1.16 -4.25 -12.32
CA GLY A 97 0.96 -2.93 -11.73
C GLY A 97 0.61 -3.03 -10.24
N TRP A 98 1.05 -2.06 -9.46
CA TRP A 98 0.79 -1.92 -8.03
C TRP A 98 -0.21 -0.80 -7.83
N LEU A 99 -1.36 -1.11 -7.25
CA LEU A 99 -2.41 -0.14 -6.96
C LEU A 99 -2.56 0.00 -5.44
N ALA A 100 -1.89 1.01 -4.89
CA ALA A 100 -1.96 1.33 -3.47
C ALA A 100 -3.24 2.11 -3.17
N GLU A 101 -4.01 1.66 -2.18
CA GLU A 101 -5.21 2.34 -1.66
C GLU A 101 -4.88 3.02 -0.33
N ALA A 102 -4.63 4.33 -0.36
CA ALA A 102 -4.25 5.08 0.82
C ALA A 102 -5.15 6.30 1.02
N GLN A 103 -5.85 6.35 2.16
CA GLN A 103 -6.70 7.49 2.57
C GLN A 103 -7.74 7.88 1.51
N GLY A 104 -8.36 6.89 0.85
CA GLY A 104 -9.37 7.10 -0.19
C GLY A 104 -8.81 7.55 -1.55
N ARG A 105 -7.48 7.57 -1.71
CA ARG A 105 -6.79 7.80 -2.98
C ARG A 105 -6.19 6.50 -3.50
N PHE A 106 -6.03 6.43 -4.81
CA PHE A 106 -5.45 5.29 -5.50
C PHE A 106 -4.22 5.72 -6.27
N TYR A 107 -3.10 5.04 -6.05
CA TYR A 107 -1.85 5.29 -6.75
C TYR A 107 -1.51 4.05 -7.55
N LEU A 108 -1.51 4.18 -8.87
CA LEU A 108 -1.11 3.10 -9.76
C LEU A 108 0.33 3.32 -10.18
N THR A 109 1.21 2.41 -9.80
CA THR A 109 2.64 2.42 -10.12
C THR A 109 3.06 1.13 -10.82
N PHE A 110 4.20 1.21 -11.50
CA PHE A 110 4.85 0.11 -12.18
C PHE A 110 6.32 0.13 -11.83
N THR A 111 6.94 -1.04 -11.71
CA THR A 111 8.40 -1.15 -11.55
C THR A 111 9.10 -0.47 -12.72
N GLN A 112 10.15 0.29 -12.44
CA GLN A 112 11.01 0.94 -13.42
C GLN A 112 12.46 0.59 -13.14
N ASP A 113 13.25 0.44 -14.20
CA ASP A 113 14.70 0.38 -14.06
C ASP A 113 15.22 1.78 -13.70
N PRO A 114 15.95 1.94 -12.59
CA PRO A 114 16.51 3.23 -12.24
C PRO A 114 17.60 3.64 -13.23
N HIS A 115 17.46 4.85 -13.77
CA HIS A 115 18.48 5.46 -14.62
C HIS A 115 19.40 6.34 -13.77
N GLY A 116 20.31 5.70 -13.03
CA GLY A 116 21.25 6.36 -12.13
C GLY A 116 21.11 5.88 -10.69
N THR A 117 21.84 6.52 -9.77
CA THR A 117 21.81 6.16 -8.35
C THR A 117 20.57 6.74 -7.67
N LEU A 118 19.74 5.87 -7.12
CA LEU A 118 18.61 6.28 -6.28
C LEU A 118 19.10 6.71 -4.90
N PRO A 119 18.43 7.66 -4.24
CA PRO A 119 18.79 8.08 -2.89
C PRO A 119 18.56 6.94 -1.89
N SER A 120 19.47 6.81 -0.91
CA SER A 120 19.29 5.88 0.19
C SER A 120 18.26 6.40 1.19
N ALA A 121 17.60 5.51 1.92
CA ALA A 121 16.59 5.89 2.90
C ALA A 121 17.11 6.86 3.98
N GLY A 122 18.39 6.77 4.35
CA GLY A 122 19.03 7.66 5.33
C GLY A 122 19.35 9.06 4.80
N SER A 123 19.38 9.24 3.48
CA SER A 123 19.61 10.55 2.83
C SER A 123 18.33 11.35 2.62
N LEU A 124 17.16 10.70 2.72
CA LEU A 124 15.86 11.34 2.52
C LEU A 124 15.35 12.00 3.81
N GLN A 125 14.55 13.05 3.63
CA GLN A 125 13.84 13.73 4.70
C GLN A 125 12.39 13.96 4.28
N ALA A 126 11.43 13.59 5.12
CA ALA A 126 10.02 13.85 4.87
C ALA A 126 9.76 15.37 4.71
N GLY A 127 9.01 15.74 3.69
CA GLY A 127 8.80 17.14 3.26
C GLY A 127 9.98 17.75 2.49
N GLY A 128 11.11 17.06 2.38
CA GLY A 128 12.28 17.46 1.60
C GLY A 128 12.15 17.11 0.12
N LEU A 129 13.18 17.50 -0.65
CA LEU A 129 13.31 17.14 -2.06
C LEU A 129 14.27 15.97 -2.24
N ALA A 130 13.96 15.10 -3.19
CA ALA A 130 14.81 14.00 -3.65
C ALA A 130 15.02 14.10 -5.16
N ASP A 131 16.26 13.90 -5.61
CA ASP A 131 16.57 13.75 -7.03
C ASP A 131 16.43 12.28 -7.42
N LEU A 132 15.51 11.99 -8.35
CA LEU A 132 15.28 10.66 -8.90
C LEU A 132 15.92 10.51 -10.30
N GLY A 133 16.98 11.26 -10.57
CA GLY A 133 17.71 11.23 -11.83
C GLY A 133 16.87 11.80 -12.97
N PRO A 134 16.67 11.09 -14.10
CA PRO A 134 15.86 11.57 -15.22
C PRO A 134 14.40 11.89 -14.85
N ALA A 135 13.87 11.30 -13.77
CA ALA A 135 12.54 11.64 -13.27
C ALA A 135 12.49 13.04 -12.62
N GLY A 136 13.64 13.64 -12.31
CA GLY A 136 13.79 15.01 -11.80
C GLY A 136 13.73 15.11 -10.27
N LEU A 137 13.36 16.31 -9.79
CA LEU A 137 13.19 16.59 -8.36
C LEU A 137 11.76 16.31 -7.89
N TRP A 138 11.66 15.52 -6.82
CA TRP A 138 10.41 15.04 -6.23
C TRP A 138 10.32 15.43 -4.77
N THR A 139 9.10 15.60 -4.26
CA THR A 139 8.86 15.85 -2.83
C THR A 139 8.68 14.54 -2.11
N VAL A 140 9.50 14.29 -1.09
CA VAL A 140 9.36 13.14 -0.20
C VAL A 140 8.12 13.34 0.67
N GLY A 141 7.09 12.53 0.45
CA GLY A 141 5.85 12.57 1.25
C GLY A 141 6.00 11.80 2.55
N GLU A 142 6.56 10.59 2.46
CA GLU A 142 6.69 9.67 3.59
C GLU A 142 7.98 8.86 3.48
N ILE A 143 8.58 8.57 4.64
CA ILE A 143 9.64 7.57 4.80
C ILE A 143 9.22 6.74 5.99
N SER A 144 8.93 5.47 5.78
CA SER A 144 8.39 4.63 6.85
C SER A 144 8.67 3.15 6.60
N GLU A 145 8.06 2.33 7.44
CA GLU A 145 8.09 0.89 7.39
C GLU A 145 6.67 0.32 7.24
N ALA A 146 6.58 -0.86 6.64
CA ALA A 146 5.34 -1.57 6.37
C ALA A 146 5.51 -3.04 6.73
N THR A 147 4.75 -3.53 7.72
CA THR A 147 4.74 -4.96 8.03
C THR A 147 3.64 -5.67 7.24
N LEU A 148 3.97 -6.78 6.57
CA LEU A 148 2.98 -7.61 5.92
C LEU A 148 2.01 -8.20 6.95
N HIS A 149 0.73 -7.85 6.82
CA HIS A 149 -0.32 -8.28 7.75
C HIS A 149 -1.16 -9.43 7.20
N SER A 150 -1.66 -9.28 5.98
CA SER A 150 -2.50 -10.28 5.32
C SER A 150 -2.29 -10.24 3.80
N ALA A 151 -2.80 -11.24 3.10
CA ALA A 151 -2.72 -11.33 1.65
C ALA A 151 -3.81 -12.23 1.08
N GLU A 152 -4.11 -12.06 -0.20
CA GLU A 152 -4.97 -12.95 -0.97
C GLU A 152 -4.62 -12.93 -2.47
N GLY A 153 -4.94 -14.02 -3.18
CA GLY A 153 -4.73 -14.12 -4.63
C GLY A 153 -3.27 -14.36 -5.02
N GLU A 154 -2.85 -13.75 -6.12
CA GLU A 154 -1.55 -13.94 -6.77
C GLU A 154 -0.64 -12.72 -6.57
N ILE A 155 0.59 -12.93 -6.11
CA ILE A 155 1.54 -11.89 -5.74
C ILE A 155 2.78 -11.97 -6.63
N PRO A 156 3.20 -10.86 -7.28
CA PRO A 156 4.28 -10.88 -8.26
C PRO A 156 5.67 -10.64 -7.65
N TRP A 157 5.84 -10.81 -6.35
CA TRP A 157 7.11 -10.64 -5.64
C TRP A 157 7.25 -11.66 -4.51
N ALA A 158 8.47 -11.81 -3.98
CA ALA A 158 8.78 -12.79 -2.96
C ALA A 158 8.30 -12.33 -1.58
N VAL A 159 7.27 -13.00 -1.04
CA VAL A 159 6.62 -12.58 0.20
C VAL A 159 7.15 -13.35 1.40
N GLU A 160 7.62 -12.63 2.41
CA GLU A 160 7.94 -13.22 3.71
C GLU A 160 6.83 -12.90 4.74
N PRO A 161 6.16 -13.92 5.32
CA PRO A 161 5.11 -13.69 6.32
C PRO A 161 5.65 -12.91 7.53
N GLY A 162 5.02 -11.77 7.83
CA GLY A 162 5.38 -10.92 8.97
C GLY A 162 6.65 -10.08 8.77
N ALA A 163 7.26 -10.11 7.59
CA ALA A 163 8.38 -9.23 7.28
C ALA A 163 7.95 -7.76 7.22
N THR A 164 8.90 -6.89 7.55
CA THR A 164 8.75 -5.44 7.54
C THR A 164 9.67 -4.87 6.46
N TYR A 165 9.08 -4.06 5.58
CA TYR A 165 9.80 -3.43 4.47
C TYR A 165 9.87 -1.92 4.72
N ARG A 166 11.03 -1.33 4.44
CA ARG A 166 11.20 0.11 4.51
C ARG A 166 10.93 0.71 3.14
N PHE A 167 10.19 1.80 3.09
CA PHE A 167 9.87 2.48 1.84
C PHE A 167 9.93 4.01 1.98
N ALA A 168 9.97 4.69 0.85
CA ALA A 168 9.72 6.12 0.77
C ALA A 168 8.76 6.42 -0.39
N ASP A 169 7.69 7.15 -0.08
CA ASP A 169 6.72 7.61 -1.07
C ASP A 169 6.98 9.07 -1.43
N LEU A 170 6.99 9.35 -2.72
CA LEU A 170 7.31 10.65 -3.29
C LEU A 170 6.21 11.13 -4.21
N SER A 171 5.98 12.44 -4.20
CA SER A 171 5.05 13.12 -5.09
C SER A 171 5.77 14.02 -6.06
N GLY A 172 5.33 13.98 -7.31
CA GLY A 172 5.82 14.80 -8.40
C GLY A 172 4.73 15.72 -8.95
N ARG A 173 5.03 16.39 -10.07
CA ARG A 173 4.08 17.28 -10.74
C ARG A 173 2.93 16.48 -11.36
N ASN A 174 1.76 17.12 -11.52
CA ASN A 174 0.60 16.57 -12.24
C ASN A 174 0.09 15.22 -11.68
N GLY A 175 0.19 15.02 -10.36
CA GLY A 175 -0.23 13.80 -9.68
C GLY A 175 0.73 12.62 -9.88
N ALA A 176 1.95 12.86 -10.37
CA ALA A 176 2.96 11.81 -10.46
C ALA A 176 3.31 11.31 -9.05
N PHE A 177 3.53 10.01 -8.95
CA PHE A 177 3.79 9.32 -7.68
C PHE A 177 4.90 8.30 -7.88
N ALA A 178 5.77 8.16 -6.88
CA ALA A 178 6.85 7.19 -6.89
C ALA A 178 7.00 6.55 -5.51
N THR A 179 7.42 5.29 -5.50
CA THR A 179 7.81 4.58 -4.29
C THR A 179 9.22 4.03 -4.49
N LEU A 180 10.08 4.29 -3.51
CA LEU A 180 11.36 3.61 -3.35
C LEU A 180 11.16 2.54 -2.27
N ASP A 181 11.31 1.27 -2.63
CA ASP A 181 11.26 0.15 -1.70
C ASP A 181 12.69 -0.34 -1.43
N TYR A 182 13.08 -0.30 -0.15
CA TYR A 182 14.43 -0.62 0.31
C TYR A 182 14.58 -2.08 0.76
N SER A 183 13.74 -2.98 0.26
CA SER A 183 13.89 -4.43 0.45
C SER A 183 15.05 -5.03 -0.35
N GLU A 184 15.55 -4.32 -1.37
CA GLU A 184 16.69 -4.72 -2.21
C GLU A 184 17.73 -3.59 -2.32
N GLU A 185 18.95 -3.94 -2.78
CA GLU A 185 20.02 -2.99 -3.10
C GLU A 185 20.51 -3.22 -4.55
N PRO A 186 20.38 -2.25 -5.46
CA PRO A 186 19.75 -0.94 -5.27
C PRO A 186 18.24 -1.03 -4.97
N PRO A 187 17.62 0.02 -4.40
CA PRO A 187 16.20 0.02 -4.06
C PRO A 187 15.33 -0.27 -5.28
N LEU A 188 14.24 -1.01 -5.08
CA LEU A 188 13.20 -1.17 -6.09
C LEU A 188 12.52 0.18 -6.32
N PHE A 189 12.33 0.54 -7.57
CA PHE A 189 11.76 1.81 -7.97
C PHE A 189 10.44 1.63 -8.69
N PHE A 190 9.39 2.22 -8.14
CA PHE A 190 8.06 2.20 -8.71
C PHE A 190 7.68 3.62 -9.10
N LEU A 191 7.20 3.78 -10.34
CA LEU A 191 6.77 5.07 -10.87
C LEU A 191 5.36 4.97 -11.42
N GLY A 192 4.58 6.02 -11.21
CA GLY A 192 3.24 6.11 -11.73
C GLY A 192 2.56 7.40 -11.33
N ARG A 193 1.28 7.29 -10.95
CA ARG A 193 0.48 8.46 -10.61
C ARG A 193 -0.71 8.12 -9.73
N GLU A 194 -1.22 9.15 -9.06
CA GLU A 194 -2.58 9.13 -8.54
C GLU A 194 -3.58 8.98 -9.70
N ILE A 195 -4.53 8.06 -9.56
CA ILE A 195 -5.53 7.75 -10.57
C ILE A 195 -6.93 7.70 -9.96
N PRO A 196 -7.93 8.40 -10.53
CA PRO A 196 -9.33 8.19 -10.17
C PRO A 196 -9.74 6.76 -10.49
N LEU A 197 -10.39 6.07 -9.55
CA LEU A 197 -10.78 4.67 -9.75
C LEU A 197 -11.71 4.47 -10.96
N ALA A 198 -12.53 5.47 -11.29
CA ALA A 198 -13.38 5.46 -12.46
C ALA A 198 -12.61 5.33 -13.79
N ASP A 199 -11.39 5.86 -13.86
CA ASP A 199 -10.55 5.82 -15.06
C ASP A 199 -10.06 4.40 -15.36
N LEU A 200 -9.97 3.55 -14.32
CA LEU A 200 -9.59 2.14 -14.45
C LEU A 200 -10.74 1.25 -14.95
N ARG A 201 -11.98 1.76 -15.00
CA ARG A 201 -13.17 1.06 -15.51
C ARG A 201 -13.33 -0.36 -14.93
N ILE A 202 -13.08 -0.50 -13.63
CA ILE A 202 -13.06 -1.81 -12.96
C ILE A 202 -14.48 -2.36 -12.84
N GLN A 203 -14.64 -3.64 -13.17
CA GLN A 203 -15.91 -4.36 -13.15
C GLN A 203 -15.73 -5.78 -12.60
N GLY A 204 -16.76 -6.27 -11.90
CA GLY A 204 -16.79 -7.61 -11.32
C GLY A 204 -15.91 -7.77 -10.08
N GLY A 205 -15.43 -9.00 -9.87
CA GLY A 205 -14.59 -9.38 -8.75
C GLY A 205 -15.36 -9.91 -7.53
N THR A 206 -14.71 -10.80 -6.77
CA THR A 206 -15.25 -11.33 -5.52
C THR A 206 -14.82 -10.44 -4.35
N ARG A 207 -15.78 -9.78 -3.72
CA ARG A 207 -15.57 -9.00 -2.50
C ARG A 207 -16.01 -9.82 -1.28
N LYS A 208 -15.20 -9.83 -0.22
CA LYS A 208 -15.69 -10.24 1.11
C LYS A 208 -16.72 -9.18 1.54
N PRO A 209 -18.00 -9.55 1.77
CA PRO A 209 -18.98 -8.58 2.26
C PRO A 209 -18.41 -7.92 3.52
N PRO A 210 -18.62 -6.60 3.71
CA PRO A 210 -18.19 -5.97 4.95
C PRO A 210 -18.77 -6.76 6.11
N GLY A 211 -17.94 -6.98 7.15
CA GLY A 211 -18.24 -7.88 8.25
C GLY A 211 -19.56 -7.52 8.92
N GLY A 212 -20.66 -8.09 8.42
CA GLY A 212 -21.98 -7.90 8.97
C GLY A 212 -22.00 -8.56 10.33
N ALA A 213 -22.14 -7.75 11.38
CA ALA A 213 -22.58 -8.22 12.68
C ALA A 213 -23.72 -9.21 12.42
N SER A 214 -23.54 -10.45 12.87
CA SER A 214 -24.57 -11.49 12.80
C SER A 214 -25.88 -10.86 13.29
N ARG A 215 -26.77 -10.52 12.35
CA ARG A 215 -28.13 -10.12 12.69
C ARG A 215 -28.81 -11.41 13.07
N MET A 216 -28.58 -11.81 14.31
CA MET A 216 -29.30 -12.88 14.97
C MET A 216 -30.76 -12.46 14.96
N SER A 217 -31.51 -12.96 13.99
CA SER A 217 -32.94 -12.76 13.86
C SER A 217 -33.62 -13.47 15.02
N ARG A 218 -33.66 -12.82 16.18
CA ARG A 218 -34.64 -13.12 17.22
C ARG A 218 -35.97 -12.52 16.73
N PRO A 219 -37.04 -13.30 16.59
CA PRO A 219 -38.34 -12.73 16.29
C PRO A 219 -38.81 -11.98 17.53
N TRP A 220 -38.84 -10.64 17.47
CA TRP A 220 -39.49 -9.84 18.49
C TRP A 220 -40.93 -9.55 18.07
N SER A 221 -41.85 -10.10 18.84
CA SER A 221 -43.28 -9.84 18.79
C SER A 221 -43.54 -8.34 18.93
N LYS A 222 -44.43 -7.82 18.08
CA LYS A 222 -44.93 -6.44 18.12
C LYS A 222 -45.43 -6.09 19.52
N VAL A 223 -44.90 -5.00 20.09
CA VAL A 223 -45.67 -4.11 20.96
C VAL A 223 -45.52 -2.70 20.40
N SER A 224 -46.64 -2.18 19.93
CA SER A 224 -46.87 -0.83 19.44
C SER A 224 -46.89 0.18 20.58
N GLY A 225 -46.25 1.33 20.41
CA GLY A 225 -46.50 2.50 21.26
C GLY A 225 -45.54 3.67 21.08
N ALA A 226 -46.11 4.80 20.65
CA ALA A 226 -45.70 6.18 20.94
C ALA A 226 -44.48 6.82 20.21
N SER A 227 -44.83 7.55 19.15
CA SER A 227 -44.65 9.00 18.96
C SER A 227 -43.33 9.73 19.31
N SER A 228 -42.84 10.41 18.27
CA SER A 228 -42.52 11.84 18.18
C SER A 228 -41.10 12.37 18.43
N THR A 229 -40.76 13.27 17.50
CA THR A 229 -39.87 14.43 17.57
C THR A 229 -38.35 14.26 17.51
N GLY A 230 -37.84 14.52 16.30
CA GLY A 230 -36.77 15.49 16.04
C GLY A 230 -35.33 15.05 16.32
N TRP A 231 -34.43 15.37 15.39
CA TRP A 231 -33.40 16.40 15.59
C TRP A 231 -32.44 16.37 14.39
N TRP A 232 -32.19 17.56 13.84
CA TRP A 232 -31.28 17.84 12.74
C TRP A 232 -29.82 17.87 13.22
N SER A 233 -28.92 17.52 12.29
CA SER A 233 -27.58 18.09 12.07
C SER A 233 -26.56 18.12 13.22
N ARG A 234 -25.36 17.57 12.95
CA ARG A 234 -24.10 18.32 13.02
C ARG A 234 -22.94 17.51 12.41
N ALA A 235 -22.44 18.02 11.29
CA ALA A 235 -21.09 17.81 10.81
C ALA A 235 -20.12 18.57 11.73
N SER A 236 -18.99 17.95 12.07
CA SER A 236 -17.87 18.61 12.75
C SER A 236 -16.62 18.45 11.90
N ALA A 237 -16.25 19.55 11.23
CA ALA A 237 -14.95 19.76 10.62
C ALA A 237 -13.92 20.04 11.73
N CYS A 238 -12.82 19.28 11.76
CA CYS A 238 -11.71 19.56 12.65
C CYS A 238 -10.70 20.47 11.92
N ARG A 239 -10.62 21.72 12.38
CA ARG A 239 -9.78 22.78 11.83
C ARG A 239 -8.43 22.79 12.56
N TRP A 240 -7.35 22.65 11.79
CA TRP A 240 -5.97 22.90 12.20
C TRP A 240 -5.80 24.29 12.82
N ARG A 241 -5.07 24.38 13.94
CA ARG A 241 -4.58 25.65 14.47
C ARG A 241 -3.08 25.56 14.71
N SER A 242 -2.34 26.26 13.87
CA SER A 242 -0.92 26.58 14.00
C SER A 242 -0.70 27.59 15.13
N SER A 243 0.33 27.39 15.94
CA SER A 243 0.83 28.43 16.85
C SER A 243 2.36 28.36 16.94
N SER A 244 3.01 29.38 16.41
CA SER A 244 4.32 29.89 16.84
C SER A 244 4.13 31.37 17.15
N PRO A 245 4.80 31.93 18.17
CA PRO A 245 5.74 33.01 17.84
C PRO A 245 6.99 33.14 18.74
N ARG A 246 8.12 33.40 18.06
CA ARG A 246 9.19 34.42 18.25
C ARG A 246 9.81 34.72 19.64
N ARG A 247 11.12 34.43 19.71
CA ARG A 247 12.33 35.20 20.15
C ARG A 247 12.22 36.41 21.12
N ALA A 248 13.12 36.42 22.11
CA ALA A 248 14.02 37.51 22.57
C ALA A 248 15.05 36.87 23.54
N ALA A 249 16.38 36.95 23.43
CA ALA A 249 17.38 38.03 23.51
C ALA A 249 18.35 37.75 24.71
N SER A 250 19.67 37.87 24.47
CA SER A 250 20.78 37.60 25.41
C SER A 250 20.91 38.60 26.58
N PRO A 251 21.84 38.36 27.53
CA PRO A 251 23.07 39.15 27.49
C PRO A 251 24.38 38.40 27.81
N ALA A 252 25.47 39.14 27.60
CA ALA A 252 26.89 38.80 27.59
C ALA A 252 27.51 38.37 28.94
N ASN A 253 28.66 37.67 28.87
CA ASN A 253 29.85 38.16 29.58
C ASN A 253 31.17 37.70 28.93
N ALA A 254 32.17 38.57 29.06
CA ALA A 254 33.45 38.56 28.37
C ALA A 254 34.56 37.84 29.17
N ARG A 255 35.58 37.30 28.48
CA ARG A 255 36.96 37.83 28.46
C ARG A 255 38.00 36.80 28.00
N SER A 256 38.82 37.29 27.06
CA SER A 256 40.29 37.14 26.95
C SER A 256 40.85 35.72 26.71
N THR A 257 41.79 35.47 25.79
CA THR A 257 42.95 36.27 25.39
C THR A 257 43.60 35.62 24.16
N ARG A 258 44.12 36.46 23.25
CA ARG A 258 45.42 36.41 22.51
C ARG A 258 46.10 35.03 22.30
N ALA A 259 46.79 34.74 21.20
CA ALA A 259 47.15 35.45 19.97
C ALA A 259 48.00 34.50 19.11
N SER A 260 47.99 34.71 17.79
CA SER A 260 49.11 34.51 16.83
C SER A 260 49.64 33.08 16.64
N ALA A 261 50.16 32.64 15.50
CA ALA A 261 50.33 33.16 14.15
C ALA A 261 50.78 31.96 13.28
N ARG A 262 50.49 32.05 11.98
CA ARG A 262 51.31 31.55 10.85
C ARG A 262 51.91 30.13 10.96
N ARG A 263 51.42 29.23 10.11
CA ARG A 263 52.07 28.86 8.84
C ARG A 263 51.07 28.18 7.92
#